data_AF-A0A1B0CNG6-F1
#
_entry.id   AF-A0A1B0CNG6-F1
#
_cell.length_a   1.000
_cell.length_b   1.000
_cell.length_c   1.000
_cell.angle_alpha   90.00
_cell.angle_beta   90.00
_cell.angle_gamma   90.00
#
_symmetry.space_group_name_H-M   'P 1'
#
loop_
_entity.id
_entity.type
_entity.pdbx_description
1 polymer ?
#
loop_
_entity_poly.entity_id
_entity_poly.type
_entity_poly.pdbx_seq_one_letter_code
_entity_poly.pdbx_strand_id
1 'polypeptide(L)'
;MTTNLQSTSLIAAELPARQREDVNPNHMWSWRVGKRRSHFKENKKKPKKARVALRNFICNRNGVGVADGEILNNLWTQYAKDFLEKHGINPGTIDTRTDFKDILPKMELIGARIEVKKAKCSSIVGKCGVIIMDSKNMFTLVSDEGRVIHLPKMDLAFELSIQNMIVLFYGKFLTMRIADRCVKAYKSVQSHEF
;
A
#
# COMPACT_ATOMS: atom_id res chain seq x y z
N MET A 1 -46.45 40.50 -21.35
CA MET A 1 -45.77 39.35 -21.97
C MET A 1 -44.29 39.71 -22.07
N THR A 2 -43.49 38.95 -21.35
CA THR A 2 -42.01 38.91 -21.25
C THR A 2 -41.35 38.70 -22.62
N THR A 3 -40.12 39.14 -22.93
CA THR A 3 -38.86 38.78 -22.26
C THR A 3 -37.69 39.73 -22.54
N ASN A 4 -36.84 39.82 -21.51
CA ASN A 4 -35.52 40.42 -21.37
C ASN A 4 -34.56 40.38 -22.57
N LEU A 5 -34.04 41.57 -22.91
CA LEU A 5 -32.79 41.83 -23.64
C LEU A 5 -31.89 42.73 -22.78
N GLN A 6 -31.51 42.27 -21.59
CA GLN A 6 -30.47 42.92 -20.78
C GLN A 6 -29.73 41.86 -19.96
N SER A 7 -28.68 41.26 -20.51
CA SER A 7 -27.70 40.46 -19.75
C SER A 7 -26.46 40.11 -20.60
N THR A 8 -25.89 41.06 -21.34
CA THR A 8 -24.61 40.83 -22.06
C THR A 8 -23.54 41.88 -21.78
N SER A 9 -23.87 42.99 -21.12
CA SER A 9 -22.91 44.07 -20.82
C SER A 9 -22.14 43.90 -19.50
N LEU A 10 -22.40 42.86 -18.70
CA LEU A 10 -21.80 42.73 -17.36
C LEU A 10 -20.71 41.65 -17.20
N ILE A 11 -20.42 40.84 -18.23
CA ILE A 11 -19.40 39.78 -18.11
C ILE A 11 -18.03 40.21 -18.68
N ALA A 12 -17.96 41.31 -19.44
CA ALA A 12 -16.71 41.80 -20.04
C ALA A 12 -15.77 42.55 -19.06
N ALA A 13 -16.19 42.75 -17.80
CA ALA A 13 -15.46 43.54 -16.81
C ALA A 13 -14.49 42.72 -15.92
N GLU A 14 -14.55 41.38 -15.93
CA GLU A 14 -13.73 40.52 -15.05
C GLU A 14 -12.80 39.57 -15.81
N LEU A 15 -12.09 40.07 -16.82
CA LEU A 15 -11.02 39.32 -17.47
C LEU A 15 -9.71 40.11 -17.38
N PRO A 16 -8.61 39.48 -16.93
CA PRO A 16 -7.30 40.13 -16.83
C PRO A 16 -6.86 40.61 -18.23
N ALA A 17 -6.22 41.78 -18.28
CA ALA A 17 -5.87 42.52 -19.50
C ALA A 17 -5.07 41.73 -20.56
N ARG A 18 -4.54 40.56 -20.20
CA ARG A 18 -3.67 39.72 -21.02
C ARG A 18 -4.38 38.82 -22.04
N GLN A 19 -5.70 38.90 -22.19
CA GLN A 19 -6.47 38.11 -23.17
C GLN A 19 -7.35 38.94 -24.11
N ARG A 20 -7.14 40.26 -24.19
CA ARG A 20 -7.98 41.15 -25.02
C ARG A 20 -7.53 41.27 -26.49
N GLU A 21 -6.39 40.72 -26.87
CA GLU A 21 -5.82 40.98 -28.22
C GLU A 21 -6.12 39.91 -29.29
N ASP A 22 -6.73 38.77 -28.97
CA ASP A 22 -6.92 37.69 -29.96
C ASP A 22 -8.39 37.46 -30.35
N VAL A 23 -9.11 38.53 -30.71
CA VAL A 23 -10.46 38.40 -31.30
C VAL A 23 -10.43 38.82 -32.77
N ASN A 24 -10.17 37.86 -33.66
CA ASN A 24 -10.39 38.03 -35.09
C ASN A 24 -11.88 37.78 -35.40
N PRO A 25 -12.65 38.77 -35.94
CA PRO A 25 -14.09 38.64 -36.15
C PRO A 25 -14.51 37.63 -37.22
N ASN A 26 -13.59 37.07 -38.02
CA ASN A 26 -13.93 36.23 -39.17
C ASN A 26 -13.79 34.71 -38.94
N HIS A 27 -13.61 34.25 -37.71
CA HIS A 27 -13.56 32.82 -37.41
C HIS A 27 -14.81 32.37 -36.63
N MET A 28 -15.85 32.00 -37.39
CA MET A 28 -17.07 31.38 -36.89
C MET A 28 -16.80 29.92 -36.49
N TRP A 29 -16.47 29.67 -35.22
CA TRP A 29 -16.36 28.31 -34.68
C TRP A 29 -17.73 27.79 -34.26
N SER A 30 -18.32 26.92 -35.07
CA SER A 30 -19.55 26.21 -34.72
C SER A 30 -19.27 25.22 -33.57
N TRP A 31 -19.86 25.44 -32.40
CA TRP A 31 -19.91 24.44 -31.34
C TRP A 31 -20.80 23.27 -31.76
N ARG A 32 -20.22 22.22 -32.33
CA ARG A 32 -20.90 20.91 -32.38
C ARG A 32 -20.69 20.22 -31.03
N VAL A 33 -21.72 20.20 -30.20
CA VAL A 33 -21.77 19.37 -28.98
C VAL A 33 -21.84 17.90 -29.41
N GLY A 34 -20.68 17.30 -29.68
CA GLY A 34 -20.57 15.86 -29.88
C GLY A 34 -20.87 15.14 -28.57
N LYS A 35 -21.88 14.27 -28.56
CA LYS A 35 -22.11 13.31 -27.46
C LYS A 35 -20.81 12.55 -27.21
N ARG A 36 -20.17 12.78 -26.06
CA ARG A 36 -19.01 11.99 -25.60
C ARG A 36 -19.41 10.52 -25.58
N ARG A 37 -18.91 9.73 -26.54
CA ARG A 37 -18.96 8.28 -26.48
C ARG A 37 -18.18 7.88 -25.23
N SER A 38 -18.83 7.28 -24.24
CA SER A 38 -18.13 6.64 -23.14
C SER A 38 -17.27 5.55 -23.76
N HIS A 39 -15.94 5.71 -23.72
CA HIS A 39 -15.06 4.60 -24.02
C HIS A 39 -15.37 3.50 -23.01
N PHE A 40 -16.04 2.44 -23.45
CA PHE A 40 -16.10 1.19 -22.71
C PHE A 40 -14.65 0.75 -22.50
N LYS A 41 -14.11 0.96 -21.29
CA LYS A 41 -12.79 0.43 -20.93
C LYS A 41 -12.92 -1.07 -20.95
N GLU A 42 -12.48 -1.67 -22.04
CA GLU A 42 -12.32 -3.11 -22.14
C GLU A 42 -11.48 -3.56 -20.94
N ASN A 43 -12.03 -4.42 -20.09
CA ASN A 43 -11.33 -4.97 -18.92
C ASN A 43 -10.15 -5.80 -19.43
N LYS A 44 -8.98 -5.16 -19.62
CA LYS A 44 -7.75 -5.84 -20.03
C LYS A 44 -7.49 -6.96 -19.01
N LYS A 45 -7.66 -8.21 -19.44
CA LYS A 45 -7.41 -9.40 -18.62
C LYS A 45 -5.97 -9.32 -18.13
N LYS A 46 -5.76 -9.40 -16.81
CA LYS A 46 -4.41 -9.38 -16.22
C LYS A 46 -3.56 -10.47 -16.88
N PRO A 47 -2.28 -10.22 -17.19
CA PRO A 47 -1.44 -11.19 -17.88
C PRO A 47 -1.27 -12.43 -17.01
N LYS A 48 -1.92 -13.54 -17.40
CA LYS A 48 -1.84 -14.82 -16.70
C LYS A 48 -0.40 -15.34 -16.65
N LYS A 49 0.36 -15.14 -17.74
CA LYS A 49 1.74 -15.61 -17.90
C LYS A 49 2.69 -15.03 -16.84
N ALA A 50 2.65 -13.72 -16.60
CA ALA A 50 3.54 -13.06 -15.62
C ALA A 50 3.31 -13.55 -14.19
N ARG A 51 2.05 -13.78 -13.80
CA ARG A 51 1.71 -14.31 -12.46
C ARG A 51 2.22 -15.73 -12.25
N VAL A 52 2.08 -16.56 -13.28
CA VAL A 52 2.58 -17.95 -13.24
C VAL A 52 4.11 -17.95 -13.19
N ALA A 53 4.78 -17.11 -13.98
CA ALA A 53 6.24 -16.97 -13.95
C ALA A 53 6.75 -16.54 -12.56
N LEU A 54 6.12 -15.55 -11.92
CA LEU A 54 6.51 -15.11 -10.58
C LEU A 54 6.31 -16.22 -9.53
N ARG A 55 5.16 -16.89 -9.55
CA ARG A 55 4.90 -18.02 -8.64
C ARG A 55 5.94 -19.12 -8.84
N ASN A 56 6.25 -19.46 -10.09
CA ASN A 56 7.24 -20.46 -10.41
C ASN A 56 8.62 -20.04 -9.90
N PHE A 57 9.03 -18.78 -10.09
CA PHE A 57 10.29 -18.27 -9.58
C PHE A 57 10.41 -18.42 -8.06
N ILE A 58 9.35 -18.05 -7.33
CA ILE A 58 9.37 -18.08 -5.86
C ILE A 58 9.31 -19.51 -5.31
N CYS A 59 8.53 -20.39 -5.93
CA CYS A 59 8.41 -21.78 -5.49
C CYS A 59 9.55 -22.68 -6.01
N ASN A 60 10.43 -22.19 -6.89
CA ASN A 60 11.52 -23.00 -7.44
C ASN A 60 12.64 -23.17 -6.41
N ARG A 61 13.32 -24.32 -6.46
CA ARG A 61 14.42 -24.67 -5.55
C ARG A 61 15.63 -23.73 -5.69
N ASN A 62 15.81 -23.16 -6.88
CA ASN A 62 16.85 -22.16 -7.20
C ASN A 62 16.25 -20.75 -7.32
N GLY A 63 15.10 -20.53 -6.70
CA GLY A 63 14.41 -19.24 -6.69
C GLY A 63 15.05 -18.26 -5.71
N VAL A 64 14.21 -17.67 -4.87
CA VAL A 64 14.66 -16.73 -3.83
C VAL A 64 15.39 -17.48 -2.72
N GLY A 65 16.68 -17.18 -2.55
CA GLY A 65 17.53 -17.77 -1.53
C GLY A 65 17.52 -16.99 -0.21
N VAL A 66 18.23 -17.54 0.79
CA VAL A 66 18.44 -16.86 2.09
C VAL A 66 19.18 -15.54 1.89
N ALA A 67 20.22 -15.53 1.03
CA ALA A 67 21.00 -14.33 0.73
C ALA A 67 20.15 -13.18 0.17
N ASP A 68 19.17 -13.47 -0.70
CA ASP A 68 18.25 -12.46 -1.22
C ASP A 68 17.38 -11.87 -0.10
N GLY A 69 16.95 -12.73 0.83
CA GLY A 69 16.22 -12.33 2.03
C GLY A 69 17.06 -11.43 2.95
N GLU A 70 18.33 -11.73 3.14
CA GLU A 70 19.25 -10.91 3.95
C GLU A 70 19.48 -9.53 3.32
N ILE A 71 19.69 -9.46 2.00
CA ILE A 71 19.81 -8.19 1.27
C ILE A 71 18.56 -7.34 1.49
N LEU A 72 17.38 -7.96 1.34
CA LEU A 72 16.10 -7.29 1.54
C LEU A 72 15.91 -6.82 2.99
N ASN A 73 16.36 -7.61 3.96
CA ASN A 73 16.29 -7.25 5.37
C ASN A 73 17.21 -6.08 5.75
N ASN A 74 18.41 -6.03 5.17
CA ASN A 74 19.32 -4.91 5.38
C ASN A 74 18.73 -3.60 4.86
N LEU A 75 18.12 -3.62 3.66
CA LEU A 75 17.40 -2.46 3.11
C LEU A 75 16.21 -2.08 3.99
N TRP A 76 15.42 -3.06 4.42
CA TRP A 76 14.24 -2.83 5.23
C TRP A 76 14.58 -2.25 6.61
N THR A 77 15.70 -2.67 7.22
CA THR A 77 16.12 -2.15 8.53
C THR A 77 16.44 -0.65 8.48
N GLN A 78 17.08 -0.19 7.39
CA GLN A 78 17.34 1.23 7.16
C GLN A 78 16.03 1.98 6.93
N TYR A 79 15.16 1.48 6.05
CA TYR A 79 13.82 2.04 5.84
C TYR A 79 13.02 2.16 7.14
N ALA A 80 13.01 1.10 7.95
CA ALA A 80 12.26 1.06 9.20
C ALA A 80 12.78 2.11 10.17
N LYS A 81 14.11 2.26 10.29
CA LYS A 81 14.73 3.32 11.08
C LYS A 81 14.27 4.71 10.62
N ASP A 82 14.42 5.01 9.34
CA ASP A 82 14.05 6.33 8.79
C ASP A 82 12.55 6.62 8.93
N PHE A 83 11.71 5.59 8.75
CA PHE A 83 10.27 5.70 8.92
C PHE A 83 9.90 6.08 10.35
N LEU A 84 10.50 5.42 11.35
CA LEU A 84 10.25 5.70 12.75
C LEU A 84 10.73 7.09 13.16
N GLU A 85 11.95 7.47 12.75
CA GLU A 85 12.51 8.80 13.01
C GLU A 85 11.63 9.91 12.43
N LYS A 86 11.14 9.75 11.20
CA LYS A 86 10.21 10.69 10.56
C LYS A 86 8.90 10.86 11.33
N HIS A 87 8.46 9.81 12.03
CA HIS A 87 7.26 9.86 12.87
C HIS A 87 7.55 10.26 14.33
N GLY A 88 8.81 10.59 14.67
CA GLY A 88 9.23 10.94 16.03
C GLY A 88 9.11 9.78 17.01
N ILE A 89 9.26 8.55 16.50
CA ILE A 89 9.19 7.32 17.27
C ILE A 89 10.61 6.91 17.63
N ASN A 90 10.91 6.90 18.93
CA ASN A 90 12.18 6.40 19.45
C ASN A 90 11.91 5.29 20.48
N PRO A 91 12.84 4.35 20.67
CA PRO A 91 12.69 3.26 21.65
C PRO A 91 12.37 3.74 23.07
N GLY A 92 12.87 4.92 23.47
CA GLY A 92 12.61 5.47 24.80
C GLY A 92 11.28 6.22 24.97
N THR A 93 10.53 6.48 23.89
CA THR A 93 9.28 7.25 23.93
C THR A 93 8.03 6.43 23.57
N ILE A 94 8.19 5.12 23.40
CA ILE A 94 7.13 4.19 22.98
C ILE A 94 5.95 4.16 23.96
N ASP A 95 6.24 4.01 25.25
CA ASP A 95 5.20 3.69 26.24
C ASP A 95 4.19 4.84 26.43
N THR A 96 4.60 6.06 26.11
CA THR A 96 3.78 7.27 26.31
C THR A 96 2.88 7.58 25.11
N ARG A 97 3.15 7.00 23.93
CA ARG A 97 2.50 7.42 22.69
C ARG A 97 1.42 6.42 22.26
N THR A 98 0.20 6.92 22.14
CA THR A 98 -0.98 6.13 21.76
C THR A 98 -1.10 5.89 20.26
N ASP A 99 -0.45 6.71 19.44
CA ASP A 99 -0.57 6.70 17.98
C ASP A 99 0.32 5.66 17.28
N PHE A 100 1.19 4.98 18.02
CA PHE A 100 1.96 3.83 17.54
C PHE A 100 1.09 2.76 16.87
N LYS A 101 -0.10 2.52 17.44
CA LYS A 101 -1.07 1.54 16.93
C LYS A 101 -1.59 1.90 15.53
N ASP A 102 -1.58 3.18 15.17
CA ASP A 102 -2.05 3.66 13.87
C ASP A 102 -0.92 3.83 12.86
N ILE A 103 0.30 4.10 13.34
CA ILE A 103 1.48 4.35 12.50
C ILE A 103 2.12 3.03 12.06
N LEU A 104 2.35 2.10 12.99
CA LEU A 104 3.08 0.86 12.72
C LEU A 104 2.42 -0.01 11.63
N PRO A 105 1.08 -0.20 11.59
CA PRO A 105 0.46 -0.94 10.51
C PRO A 105 0.63 -0.31 9.13
N LYS A 106 0.99 0.98 9.02
CA LYS A 106 1.20 1.65 7.71
C LYS A 106 2.56 1.33 7.10
N MET A 107 3.51 0.80 7.88
CA MET A 107 4.84 0.40 7.39
C MET A 107 4.75 -0.72 6.36
N GLU A 108 5.54 -0.63 5.29
CA GLU A 108 5.77 -1.78 4.42
C GLU A 108 6.55 -2.86 5.17
N LEU A 109 6.13 -4.12 5.04
CA LEU A 109 6.74 -5.24 5.77
C LEU A 109 7.54 -6.18 4.85
N ILE A 110 7.65 -5.87 3.55
CA ILE A 110 8.50 -6.63 2.64
C ILE A 110 9.96 -6.34 3.02
N GLY A 111 10.71 -7.39 3.37
CA GLY A 111 12.06 -7.33 3.95
C GLY A 111 12.10 -7.41 5.47
N ALA A 112 10.95 -7.32 6.13
CA ALA A 112 10.89 -7.47 7.57
C ALA A 112 11.19 -8.92 7.97
N ARG A 113 12.07 -9.10 8.96
CA ARG A 113 12.29 -10.41 9.60
C ARG A 113 11.27 -10.59 10.71
N ILE A 114 10.55 -11.70 10.68
CA ILE A 114 9.49 -12.00 11.65
C ILE A 114 9.67 -13.37 12.27
N GLU A 115 9.07 -13.55 13.45
CA GLU A 115 8.92 -14.84 14.10
C GLU A 115 7.46 -15.09 14.44
N VAL A 116 6.91 -16.24 14.03
CA VAL A 116 5.52 -16.59 14.30
C VAL A 116 5.37 -17.03 15.76
N LYS A 117 4.63 -16.26 16.57
CA LYS A 117 4.37 -16.58 17.97
C LYS A 117 3.06 -17.34 18.19
N LYS A 118 2.02 -17.00 17.43
CA LYS A 118 0.74 -17.70 17.47
C LYS A 118 0.17 -17.86 16.08
N ALA A 119 -0.41 -19.02 15.80
CA ALA A 119 -1.18 -19.23 14.60
C ALA A 119 -2.23 -20.33 14.82
N LYS A 120 -3.27 -20.33 13.99
CA LYS A 120 -4.27 -21.42 14.01
C LYS A 120 -3.67 -22.80 13.69
N CYS A 121 -2.67 -22.84 12.81
CA CYS A 121 -1.95 -24.07 12.50
C CYS A 121 -0.69 -24.15 13.34
N SER A 122 -0.56 -25.18 14.18
CA SER A 122 0.59 -25.34 15.09
C SER A 122 1.92 -25.56 14.35
N SER A 123 1.90 -26.13 13.14
CA SER A 123 3.12 -26.44 12.38
C SER A 123 3.90 -25.21 11.90
N ILE A 124 3.27 -24.03 11.88
CA ILE A 124 3.90 -22.76 11.50
C ILE A 124 4.34 -21.92 12.71
N VAL A 125 3.96 -22.31 13.93
CA VAL A 125 4.40 -21.61 15.15
C VAL A 125 5.91 -21.82 15.34
N GLY A 126 6.62 -20.76 15.72
CA GLY A 126 8.09 -20.74 15.86
C GLY A 126 8.85 -20.61 14.54
N LYS A 127 8.16 -20.56 13.38
CA LYS A 127 8.85 -20.31 12.11
C LYS A 127 9.33 -18.86 12.06
N CYS A 128 10.59 -18.68 11.72
CA CYS A 128 11.24 -17.40 11.49
C CYS A 128 11.62 -17.23 10.02
N GLY A 129 11.74 -15.99 9.57
CA GLY A 129 12.24 -15.69 8.23
C GLY A 129 11.96 -14.25 7.79
N VAL A 130 12.41 -13.93 6.58
CA VAL A 130 12.23 -12.62 5.96
C VAL A 130 11.04 -12.64 5.01
N ILE A 131 10.14 -11.65 5.14
CA ILE A 131 9.01 -11.47 4.21
C ILE A 131 9.52 -11.04 2.85
N ILE A 132 9.31 -11.87 1.82
CA ILE A 132 9.66 -11.56 0.42
C ILE A 132 8.45 -11.12 -0.40
N MET A 133 7.24 -11.46 0.05
CA MET A 133 6.01 -10.95 -0.54
C MET A 133 4.95 -10.67 0.50
N ASP A 134 4.27 -9.55 0.28
CA ASP A 134 3.04 -9.19 0.95
C ASP A 134 1.90 -9.13 -0.08
N SER A 135 0.93 -10.03 0.10
CA SER A 135 -0.35 -9.98 -0.60
C SER A 135 -1.48 -9.71 0.40
N LYS A 136 -2.68 -9.43 -0.13
CA LYS A 136 -3.86 -9.08 0.69
C LYS A 136 -4.02 -9.97 1.93
N ASN A 137 -4.00 -11.29 1.78
CA ASN A 137 -4.29 -12.22 2.89
C ASN A 137 -3.12 -13.13 3.27
N MET A 138 -1.98 -13.02 2.58
CA MET A 138 -0.90 -14.00 2.69
C MET A 138 0.45 -13.28 2.72
N PHE A 139 1.30 -13.67 3.67
CA PHE A 139 2.73 -13.40 3.61
C PHE A 139 3.46 -14.58 2.98
N THR A 140 4.55 -14.30 2.29
CA THR A 140 5.50 -15.31 1.87
C THR A 140 6.86 -14.98 2.45
N LEU A 141 7.42 -15.93 3.19
CA LEU A 141 8.71 -15.83 3.85
C LEU A 141 9.74 -16.68 3.12
N VAL A 142 11.00 -16.26 3.20
CA VAL A 142 12.13 -17.18 3.11
C VAL A 142 12.61 -17.44 4.54
N SER A 143 12.57 -18.70 4.95
CA SER A 143 13.11 -19.14 6.24
C SER A 143 14.63 -19.20 6.22
N ASP A 144 15.22 -19.22 7.41
CA ASP A 144 16.67 -19.37 7.60
C ASP A 144 17.18 -20.72 7.04
N GLU A 145 16.30 -21.73 6.92
CA GLU A 145 16.58 -23.01 6.26
C GLU A 145 16.56 -22.93 4.71
N GLY A 146 16.35 -21.74 4.13
CA GLY A 146 16.24 -21.53 2.68
C GLY A 146 14.93 -22.05 2.08
N ARG A 147 13.91 -22.33 2.90
CA ARG A 147 12.60 -22.77 2.44
C ARG A 147 11.62 -21.61 2.36
N VAL A 148 10.78 -21.61 1.33
CA VAL A 148 9.69 -20.66 1.19
C VAL A 148 8.48 -21.11 2.00
N ILE A 149 7.96 -20.23 2.86
CA ILE A 149 6.82 -20.48 3.74
C ILE A 149 5.71 -19.49 3.41
N HIS A 150 4.49 -19.98 3.19
CA HIS A 150 3.31 -19.13 3.01
C HIS A 150 2.50 -19.06 4.32
N LEU A 151 2.26 -17.84 4.81
CA LEU A 151 1.57 -17.60 6.08
C LEU A 151 0.24 -16.84 5.88
N PRO A 152 -0.91 -17.44 6.23
CA PRO A 152 -2.20 -16.75 6.15
C PRO A 152 -2.32 -15.71 7.25
N LYS A 153 -2.64 -14.47 6.90
CA LYS A 153 -2.63 -13.33 7.85
C LYS A 153 -3.77 -13.37 8.86
N MET A 154 -4.94 -13.90 8.50
CA MET A 154 -6.16 -13.86 9.33
C MET A 154 -5.92 -14.42 10.74
N ASP A 155 -5.21 -15.54 10.83
CA ASP A 155 -4.99 -16.25 12.09
C ASP A 155 -3.51 -16.34 12.46
N LEU A 156 -2.84 -15.20 12.41
CA LEU A 156 -1.40 -15.09 12.65
C LEU A 156 -1.11 -13.97 13.65
N ALA A 157 -0.30 -14.28 14.66
CA ALA A 157 0.40 -13.29 15.47
C ALA A 157 1.90 -13.55 15.38
N PHE A 158 2.67 -12.50 15.08
CA PHE A 158 4.09 -12.60 14.85
C PHE A 158 4.82 -11.42 15.48
N GLU A 159 6.04 -11.67 15.93
CA GLU A 159 6.94 -10.63 16.40
C GLU A 159 7.77 -10.09 15.25
N LEU A 160 7.95 -8.77 15.29
CA LEU A 160 8.78 -8.02 14.39
C LEU A 160 9.85 -7.29 15.20
N SER A 161 11.11 -7.57 14.91
CA SER A 161 12.25 -6.88 15.53
C SER A 161 12.59 -5.62 14.72
N ILE A 162 12.52 -4.46 15.36
CA ILE A 162 12.87 -3.16 14.77
C ILE A 162 13.85 -2.47 15.71
N GLN A 163 15.12 -2.35 15.31
CA GLN A 163 16.18 -1.83 16.17
C GLN A 163 16.23 -2.60 17.51
N ASN A 164 16.02 -1.91 18.63
CA ASN A 164 16.03 -2.47 19.98
C ASN A 164 14.61 -2.78 20.48
N MET A 165 13.63 -2.85 19.59
CA MET A 165 12.21 -2.97 19.91
C MET A 165 11.67 -4.27 19.31
N ILE A 166 10.79 -4.92 20.07
CA ILE A 166 10.05 -6.10 19.62
C ILE A 166 8.59 -5.73 19.61
N VAL A 167 7.96 -5.80 18.44
CA VAL A 167 6.55 -5.46 18.26
C VAL A 167 5.77 -6.71 17.89
N LEU A 168 4.74 -7.02 18.67
CA LEU A 168 3.79 -8.08 18.35
C LEU A 168 2.70 -7.55 17.42
N PHE A 169 2.63 -8.10 16.20
CA PHE A 169 1.59 -7.81 15.23
C PHE A 169 0.55 -8.94 15.17
N TYR A 170 -0.72 -8.54 14.98
CA TYR A 170 -1.79 -9.46 14.59
C TYR A 170 -2.05 -9.31 13.09
N GLY A 171 -1.83 -10.37 12.35
CA GLY A 171 -1.95 -10.41 10.89
C GLY A 171 -3.35 -10.06 10.38
N LYS A 172 -4.42 -10.29 11.15
CA LYS A 172 -5.80 -9.94 10.77
C LYS A 172 -5.96 -8.46 10.37
N PHE A 173 -5.11 -7.60 10.93
CA PHE A 173 -5.07 -6.15 10.69
C PHE A 173 -4.30 -5.75 9.44
N LEU A 174 -3.57 -6.70 8.87
CA LEU A 174 -2.74 -6.56 7.68
C LEU A 174 -3.39 -7.22 6.45
N THR A 175 -4.68 -7.57 6.54
CA THR A 175 -5.46 -8.27 5.49
C THR A 175 -5.88 -7.37 4.32
N MET A 176 -5.29 -6.18 4.22
CA MET A 176 -5.48 -5.25 3.13
C MET A 176 -4.24 -5.21 2.23
N ARG A 177 -4.41 -4.75 0.99
CA ARG A 177 -3.26 -4.51 0.12
C ARG A 177 -2.40 -3.39 0.73
N ILE A 178 -1.08 -3.47 0.62
CA ILE A 178 -0.15 -2.46 1.16
C ILE A 178 -0.59 -1.04 0.75
N ALA A 179 -0.86 -0.81 -0.54
CA ALA A 179 -1.31 0.48 -1.05
C ALA A 179 -2.58 1.02 -0.36
N ASP A 180 -3.51 0.14 0.01
CA ASP A 180 -4.75 0.56 0.68
C ASP A 180 -4.51 0.85 2.17
N ARG A 181 -3.57 0.12 2.78
CA ARG A 181 -3.20 0.22 4.20
C ARG A 181 -2.46 1.52 4.52
N CYS A 182 -1.63 2.02 3.60
CA CYS A 182 -0.90 3.27 3.80
C CYS A 182 -1.82 4.50 3.84
N VAL A 183 -3.00 4.43 3.20
CA VAL A 183 -3.92 5.57 3.05
C VAL A 183 -5.06 5.53 4.07
N LYS A 184 -5.50 4.34 4.50
CA LYS A 184 -6.64 4.20 5.41
C LYS A 184 -6.23 4.38 6.87
N ALA A 185 -7.02 5.18 7.58
CA ALA A 185 -7.03 5.15 9.04
C ALA A 185 -7.48 3.77 9.52
N TYR A 186 -6.79 3.24 10.51
CA TYR A 186 -7.04 1.92 11.03
C TYR A 186 -8.21 2.00 12.03
N LYS A 187 -9.29 1.24 11.79
CA LYS A 187 -10.45 1.21 12.70
C LYS A 187 -10.17 0.22 13.82
N SER A 188 -10.49 0.57 15.07
CA SER A 188 -10.44 -0.37 16.19
C SER A 188 -11.38 -1.53 15.92
N VAL A 189 -10.83 -2.66 15.49
CA VAL A 189 -11.56 -3.91 15.38
C VAL A 189 -11.36 -4.65 16.69
N GLN A 190 -12.47 -4.99 17.36
CA GLN A 190 -12.47 -5.79 18.59
C GLN A 190 -11.56 -7.01 18.42
N SER A 191 -10.68 -7.23 19.39
CA SER A 191 -9.80 -8.38 19.38
C SER A 191 -10.61 -9.64 19.63
N HIS A 192 -11.03 -10.33 18.57
CA HIS A 192 -11.39 -11.74 18.72
C HIS A 192 -10.13 -12.52 19.12
N GLU A 193 -10.23 -13.20 20.25
CA GLU A 193 -9.30 -14.24 20.68
C GLU A 193 -9.40 -15.43 19.72
N PHE A 194 -8.29 -16.15 19.58
CA PHE A 194 -8.18 -17.38 18.80
C PHE A 194 -8.73 -18.56 19.57
#